data_AF-A0A9W8E354-F1
#
_entry.id   AF-A0A9W8E354-F1
#
_cell.length_a   1.000
_cell.length_b   1.000
_cell.length_c   1.000
_cell.angle_alpha   90.00
_cell.angle_beta   90.00
_cell.angle_gamma   90.00
#
_symmetry.space_group_name_H-M   'P 1'
#
loop_
_entity.id
_entity.type
_entity.pdbx_description
1 polymer ?
#
loop_
_entity_poly.entity_id
_entity_poly.type
_entity_poly.pdbx_seq_one_letter_code
_entity_poly.pdbx_strand_id
1 'polypeptide(L)'
;MRVAYRTFNKPIFGICMGNQIMGLAAGLEAYKLPFGNRGHNQPAVNLTNGQCVITSQNHGYALKDDVMPSGWQRYFVNANDGSNEGIRHTFLPFSSVQFHPEAKGGPQDTRYLFDSFLTQVREFKAQRQELSEQQECVMGNAAQSAEPMAARA
;
A
#
# COMPACT_ATOMS: atom_id res chain seq x y z
N MET A 1 -9.80 -10.49 9.89
CA MET A 1 -8.96 -9.62 9.02
C MET A 1 -9.76 -8.66 8.14
N ARG A 2 -10.89 -9.06 7.53
CA ARG A 2 -11.69 -8.26 6.56
C ARG A 2 -12.23 -6.90 7.05
N VAL A 3 -12.25 -6.65 8.37
CA VAL A 3 -12.79 -5.41 8.97
C VAL A 3 -11.68 -4.43 9.40
N ALA A 4 -10.45 -4.92 9.64
CA ALA A 4 -9.41 -4.15 10.32
C ALA A 4 -8.78 -3.03 9.45
N TYR A 5 -8.74 -3.20 8.12
CA TYR A 5 -8.11 -2.19 7.26
C TYR A 5 -8.99 -0.94 7.06
N ARG A 6 -10.30 -1.01 7.36
CA ARG A 6 -11.23 0.12 7.21
C ARG A 6 -11.02 1.23 8.24
N THR A 7 -10.37 0.92 9.36
CA THR A 7 -10.08 1.87 10.45
C THR A 7 -8.61 2.27 10.50
N PHE A 8 -7.76 1.66 9.68
CA PHE A 8 -6.33 1.91 9.66
C PHE A 8 -5.99 2.88 8.53
N ASN A 9 -5.21 3.91 8.81
CA ASN A 9 -4.87 4.93 7.80
C ASN A 9 -3.36 5.14 7.62
N LYS A 10 -2.51 4.39 8.34
CA LYS A 10 -1.05 4.49 8.16
C LYS A 10 -0.62 3.76 6.89
N PRO A 11 0.42 4.23 6.16
CA PRO A 11 0.92 3.55 4.99
C PRO A 11 1.30 2.08 5.24
N ILE A 12 0.93 1.20 4.31
CA ILE A 12 1.26 -0.24 4.35
C ILE A 12 1.84 -0.66 3.00
N PHE A 13 2.99 -1.33 3.04
CA PHE A 13 3.62 -1.92 1.87
C PHE A 13 3.87 -3.42 2.07
N GLY A 14 3.20 -4.26 1.28
CA GLY A 14 3.33 -5.71 1.33
C GLY A 14 4.27 -6.27 0.27
N ILE A 15 5.13 -7.23 0.63
CA ILE A 15 6.09 -7.87 -0.30
C ILE A 15 5.86 -9.39 -0.29
N CYS A 16 5.78 -10.00 -1.48
CA CYS A 16 5.59 -11.44 -1.67
C CYS A 16 4.40 -12.00 -0.89
N MET A 17 4.62 -12.69 0.22
CA MET A 17 3.53 -13.15 1.10
C MET A 17 2.68 -11.98 1.63
N GLY A 18 3.28 -10.79 1.79
CA GLY A 18 2.56 -9.57 2.15
C GLY A 18 1.51 -9.17 1.10
N ASN A 19 1.74 -9.41 -0.19
CA ASN A 19 0.74 -9.21 -1.24
C ASN A 19 -0.47 -10.13 -1.03
N GLN A 20 -0.20 -11.41 -0.77
CA GLN A 20 -1.24 -12.42 -0.55
C GLN A 20 -2.07 -12.10 0.69
N ILE A 21 -1.44 -11.77 1.82
CA ILE A 21 -2.13 -11.40 3.06
C ILE A 21 -2.98 -10.14 2.85
N MET A 22 -2.44 -9.13 2.14
CA MET A 22 -3.16 -7.90 1.84
C MET A 22 -4.39 -8.18 0.95
N GLY A 23 -4.24 -8.98 -0.10
CA GLY A 23 -5.35 -9.39 -0.97
C GLY A 23 -6.43 -10.17 -0.21
N LEU A 24 -6.04 -11.15 0.61
CA LEU A 24 -6.97 -11.92 1.45
C LEU A 24 -7.71 -11.02 2.44
N ALA A 25 -7.03 -10.01 3.02
CA ALA A 25 -7.65 -9.02 3.89
C ALA A 25 -8.63 -8.10 3.14
N ALA A 26 -8.33 -7.77 1.88
CA ALA A 26 -9.21 -7.02 0.97
C ALA A 26 -10.42 -7.83 0.48
N GLY A 27 -10.39 -9.16 0.62
CA GLY A 27 -11.47 -10.06 0.20
C GLY A 27 -11.20 -10.82 -1.09
N LEU A 28 -9.98 -10.76 -1.63
CA LEU A 28 -9.52 -11.62 -2.72
C LEU A 28 -9.26 -13.05 -2.22
N GLU A 29 -9.05 -13.96 -3.17
CA GLU A 29 -8.62 -15.33 -2.93
C GLU A 29 -7.19 -15.51 -3.45
N ALA A 30 -6.46 -16.46 -2.85
CA ALA A 30 -5.16 -16.90 -3.34
C ALA A 30 -5.26 -18.32 -3.88
N TYR A 31 -4.56 -18.60 -4.98
CA TYR A 31 -4.52 -19.92 -5.61
C TYR A 31 -3.08 -20.38 -5.82
N LYS A 32 -2.87 -21.69 -5.88
CA LYS A 32 -1.56 -22.30 -6.11
C LYS A 32 -1.24 -22.28 -7.60
N LEU A 33 -0.08 -21.74 -7.96
CA LEU A 33 0.45 -21.80 -9.32
C LEU A 33 0.96 -23.23 -9.62
N PRO A 34 0.83 -23.75 -10.86
CA PRO A 34 1.29 -25.09 -11.22
C PRO A 34 2.78 -25.30 -10.92
N PHE A 35 3.60 -24.34 -11.34
CA PHE A 35 5.05 -24.36 -11.12
C PHE A 35 5.55 -23.21 -10.27
N GLY A 36 4.78 -22.12 -10.14
CA GLY A 36 5.16 -20.88 -9.44
C GLY A 36 6.24 -20.07 -10.14
N ASN A 37 6.44 -18.83 -9.71
CA ASN A 37 7.41 -17.93 -10.33
C ASN A 37 8.68 -17.87 -9.46
N ARG A 38 9.77 -18.39 -10.03
CA ARG A 38 11.08 -18.54 -9.37
C ARG A 38 12.17 -18.12 -10.33
N GLY A 39 12.85 -17.01 -10.03
CA GLY A 39 13.96 -16.54 -10.84
C GLY A 39 14.21 -15.05 -10.68
N HIS A 40 15.28 -14.58 -11.33
CA HIS A 40 15.73 -13.19 -11.31
C HIS A 40 15.43 -12.45 -12.63
N ASN A 41 14.67 -13.08 -13.52
CA ASN A 41 14.37 -12.59 -14.87
C ASN A 41 12.85 -12.50 -15.13
N GLN A 42 12.02 -12.42 -14.08
CA GLN A 42 10.57 -12.44 -14.23
C GLN A 42 10.06 -11.03 -14.59
N PRO A 43 9.44 -10.83 -15.76
CA PRO A 43 8.95 -9.54 -16.19
C PRO A 43 7.63 -9.19 -15.51
N ALA A 44 7.54 -8.00 -14.92
CA ALA A 44 6.31 -7.45 -14.35
C ALA A 44 6.00 -6.10 -15.01
N VAL A 45 4.74 -5.92 -15.42
CA VAL A 45 4.26 -4.68 -16.03
C VAL A 45 3.50 -3.86 -14.99
N ASN A 46 3.95 -2.63 -14.76
CA ASN A 46 3.24 -1.65 -13.96
C ASN A 46 2.03 -1.12 -14.74
N LEU A 47 0.83 -1.44 -14.27
CA LEU A 47 -0.41 -1.06 -14.96
C LEU A 47 -0.76 0.43 -14.82
N THR A 48 -0.05 1.18 -13.97
CA THR A 48 -0.27 2.62 -13.80
C THR A 48 0.35 3.43 -14.94
N ASN A 49 1.52 3.02 -15.43
CA ASN A 49 2.31 3.78 -16.40
C ASN A 49 2.77 2.95 -17.62
N GLY A 50 2.46 1.66 -17.67
CA GLY A 50 2.83 0.74 -18.76
C GLY A 50 4.28 0.27 -18.73
N GLN A 51 5.07 0.63 -17.72
CA GLN A 51 6.49 0.25 -17.64
C GLN A 51 6.65 -1.24 -17.32
N CYS A 52 7.44 -1.95 -18.10
CA CYS A 52 7.90 -3.31 -17.78
C CYS A 52 9.22 -3.24 -16.99
N VAL A 53 9.31 -4.02 -15.92
CA VAL A 53 10.50 -4.15 -15.06
C VAL A 53 10.87 -5.62 -14.91
N ILE A 54 12.17 -5.91 -14.79
CA ILE A 54 12.64 -7.27 -14.49
C ILE A 54 12.74 -7.42 -12.98
N THR A 55 12.22 -8.53 -12.45
CA THR A 55 12.04 -8.73 -11.02
C THR A 55 12.61 -10.05 -10.52
N SER A 56 12.97 -10.07 -9.24
CA SER A 56 13.26 -11.30 -8.51
C SER A 56 12.00 -11.87 -7.89
N GLN A 57 11.67 -13.13 -8.17
CA GLN A 57 10.47 -13.79 -7.67
C GLN A 57 10.78 -15.15 -7.08
N ASN A 58 10.03 -15.52 -6.04
CA ASN A 58 10.12 -16.82 -5.38
C ASN A 58 8.80 -17.16 -4.67
N HIS A 59 7.71 -17.33 -5.42
CA HIS A 59 6.41 -17.66 -4.84
C HIS A 59 5.68 -18.77 -5.62
N GLY A 60 4.91 -19.58 -4.89
CA GLY A 60 4.09 -20.66 -5.45
C GLY A 60 2.59 -20.38 -5.46
N TYR A 61 2.17 -19.21 -4.98
CA TYR A 61 0.77 -18.78 -4.92
C TYR A 61 0.63 -17.39 -5.53
N ALA A 62 -0.52 -17.10 -6.12
CA ALA A 62 -0.89 -15.79 -6.66
C ALA A 62 -2.29 -15.40 -6.19
N LEU A 63 -2.63 -14.12 -6.28
CA LEU A 63 -3.98 -13.63 -6.03
C LEU A 63 -4.84 -13.83 -7.28
N LYS A 64 -6.09 -14.28 -7.08
CA LYS A 64 -7.11 -14.29 -8.13
C LYS A 64 -7.71 -12.89 -8.24
N ASP A 65 -7.43 -12.19 -9.33
CA ASP A 65 -7.74 -10.76 -9.51
C ASP A 65 -8.69 -10.46 -10.68
N ASP A 66 -9.45 -11.48 -11.13
CA ASP A 66 -10.49 -11.37 -12.16
C ASP A 66 -11.56 -10.31 -11.79
N VAL A 67 -11.88 -10.23 -10.49
CA VAL A 67 -12.83 -9.27 -9.92
C VAL A 67 -12.17 -8.59 -8.72
N MET A 68 -11.90 -7.30 -8.86
CA MET A 68 -11.30 -6.51 -7.78
C MET A 68 -12.35 -6.02 -6.79
N PRO A 69 -12.11 -6.16 -5.46
CA PRO A 69 -12.93 -5.53 -4.44
C PRO A 69 -12.95 -4.00 -4.61
N SER A 70 -14.06 -3.37 -4.21
CA SER A 70 -14.20 -1.91 -4.27
C SER A 70 -13.04 -1.19 -3.58
N GLY A 71 -12.45 -0.21 -4.28
CA GLY A 71 -11.33 0.58 -3.80
C GLY A 71 -9.96 -0.08 -3.97
N TRP A 72 -9.89 -1.27 -4.56
CA TRP A 72 -8.65 -1.96 -4.90
C TRP A 72 -8.48 -2.07 -6.41
N GLN A 73 -7.24 -2.03 -6.87
CA GLN A 73 -6.88 -2.21 -8.26
C GLN A 73 -5.60 -3.01 -8.40
N ARG A 74 -5.45 -3.67 -9.54
CA ARG A 74 -4.20 -4.32 -9.93
C ARG A 74 -3.11 -3.26 -10.05
N TYR A 75 -1.91 -3.58 -9.56
CA TYR A 75 -0.77 -2.68 -9.61
C TYR A 75 0.27 -3.17 -10.61
N PHE A 76 0.67 -4.43 -10.48
CA PHE A 76 1.56 -5.11 -11.41
C PHE A 76 0.94 -6.41 -11.90
N VAL A 77 1.29 -6.80 -13.12
CA VAL A 77 0.94 -8.09 -13.71
C VAL A 77 2.17 -8.75 -14.31
N ASN A 78 2.28 -10.06 -14.21
CA ASN A 78 3.36 -10.81 -14.83
C ASN A 78 3.18 -10.79 -16.37
N ALA A 79 4.22 -10.42 -17.12
CA ALA A 79 4.11 -10.32 -18.57
C ALA A 79 4.07 -11.69 -19.28
N ASN A 80 4.53 -12.75 -18.62
CA ASN A 80 4.59 -14.10 -19.21
C ASN A 80 3.27 -14.86 -19.05
N ASP A 81 2.67 -14.82 -17.86
CA ASP A 81 1.51 -15.67 -17.52
C ASP A 81 0.26 -14.89 -17.09
N GLY A 82 0.35 -13.56 -16.98
CA GLY A 82 -0.78 -12.72 -16.59
C GLY A 82 -1.14 -12.77 -15.10
N SER A 83 -0.38 -13.47 -14.27
CA SER A 83 -0.65 -13.57 -12.83
C SER A 83 -0.47 -12.23 -12.10
N ASN A 84 -1.18 -12.06 -10.99
CA ASN A 84 -1.11 -10.86 -10.18
C ASN A 84 0.30 -10.68 -9.57
N GLU A 85 0.93 -9.54 -9.85
CA GLU A 85 2.25 -9.17 -9.32
C GLU A 85 2.19 -8.02 -8.31
N GLY A 86 0.98 -7.57 -7.96
CA GLY A 86 0.77 -6.50 -7.00
C GLY A 86 -0.64 -5.94 -7.03
N ILE A 87 -1.07 -5.38 -5.90
CA ILE A 87 -2.33 -4.64 -5.76
C ILE A 87 -2.08 -3.32 -5.05
N ARG A 88 -2.96 -2.35 -5.27
CA ARG A 88 -2.94 -1.07 -4.54
C ARG A 88 -4.36 -0.59 -4.26
N HIS A 89 -4.52 0.14 -3.17
CA HIS A 89 -5.78 0.81 -2.88
C HIS A 89 -5.85 2.13 -3.66
N THR A 90 -7.05 2.50 -4.09
CA THR A 90 -7.30 3.73 -4.88
C THR A 90 -7.21 5.01 -4.04
N PHE A 91 -7.36 4.92 -2.72
CA PHE A 91 -7.58 6.05 -1.81
C PHE A 91 -6.70 5.98 -0.56
N LEU A 92 -6.54 4.78 0.02
CA LEU A 92 -5.67 4.57 1.17
C LEU A 92 -4.22 4.32 0.73
N PRO A 93 -3.21 4.67 1.56
CA PRO A 93 -1.79 4.49 1.24
C PRO A 93 -1.34 3.02 1.39
N PHE A 94 -2.09 2.11 0.76
CA PHE A 94 -1.82 0.67 0.79
C PHE A 94 -1.41 0.20 -0.59
N SER A 95 -0.29 -0.50 -0.64
CA SER A 95 0.18 -1.16 -1.85
C SER A 95 0.93 -2.43 -1.52
N SER A 96 1.03 -3.32 -2.49
CA SER A 96 1.86 -4.50 -2.39
C SER A 96 2.37 -4.95 -3.74
N VAL A 97 3.46 -5.71 -3.70
CA VAL A 97 4.05 -6.40 -4.85
C VAL A 97 4.32 -7.85 -4.50
N GLN A 98 4.16 -8.74 -5.48
CA GLN A 98 4.35 -10.17 -5.30
C GLN A 98 5.82 -10.60 -5.48
N PHE A 99 6.59 -9.79 -6.20
CA PHE A 99 8.04 -9.91 -6.34
C PHE A 99 8.81 -9.26 -5.17
N HIS A 100 10.14 -9.42 -5.19
CA HIS A 100 11.06 -8.98 -4.14
C HIS A 100 11.88 -7.75 -4.58
N PRO A 101 11.41 -6.52 -4.28
CA PRO A 101 12.09 -5.29 -4.69
C PRO A 101 13.44 -5.05 -3.99
N GLU A 102 13.73 -5.79 -2.92
CA GLU A 102 15.02 -5.75 -2.21
C GLU A 102 16.15 -6.45 -2.97
N ALA A 103 15.82 -7.26 -3.99
CA ALA A 103 16.72 -7.75 -5.03
C ALA A 103 18.05 -8.37 -4.56
N LYS A 104 18.07 -9.13 -3.44
CA LYS A 104 19.27 -9.85 -2.96
C LYS A 104 19.59 -11.06 -3.86
N GLY A 105 20.23 -10.80 -5.00
CA GLY A 105 20.65 -11.78 -6.01
C GLY A 105 20.11 -11.51 -7.42
N GLY A 106 19.19 -10.55 -7.60
CA GLY A 106 18.63 -10.21 -8.91
C GLY A 106 18.59 -8.70 -9.18
N PRO A 107 17.79 -8.26 -10.17
CA PRO A 107 17.83 -6.89 -10.70
C PRO A 107 17.33 -5.85 -9.69
N GLN A 108 17.95 -4.67 -9.70
CA GLN A 108 17.61 -3.55 -8.79
C GLN A 108 16.54 -2.61 -9.36
N ASP A 109 15.93 -2.97 -10.50
CA ASP A 109 14.97 -2.17 -11.27
C ASP A 109 13.79 -1.65 -10.44
N THR A 110 13.43 -2.35 -9.36
CA THR A 110 12.25 -2.06 -8.53
C THR A 110 12.57 -1.44 -7.17
N ARG A 111 13.82 -1.04 -6.91
CA ARG A 111 14.22 -0.44 -5.62
C ARG A 111 13.44 0.84 -5.29
N TYR A 112 13.04 1.60 -6.31
CA TYR A 112 12.26 2.83 -6.18
C TYR A 112 10.93 2.67 -5.44
N LEU A 113 10.41 1.43 -5.34
CA LEU A 113 9.19 1.14 -4.58
C LEU A 113 9.39 1.39 -3.07
N PHE A 114 10.60 1.16 -2.53
CA PHE A 114 10.92 1.53 -1.16
C PHE A 114 10.96 3.04 -0.97
N ASP A 115 11.54 3.77 -1.92
CA ASP A 115 11.58 5.24 -1.87
C ASP A 115 10.16 5.81 -1.91
N SER A 116 9.31 5.25 -2.78
CA SER A 116 7.89 5.60 -2.89
C SER A 116 7.12 5.33 -1.59
N PHE A 117 7.40 4.21 -0.92
CA PHE A 117 6.80 3.90 0.38
C PHE A 117 7.28 4.85 1.48
N LEU A 118 8.58 5.14 1.55
CA LEU A 118 9.15 6.07 2.52
C LEU A 118 8.61 7.49 2.35
N THR A 119 8.42 7.94 1.10
CA THR A 119 7.76 9.21 0.81
C THR A 119 6.33 9.24 1.37
N GLN A 120 5.51 8.22 1.11
CA GLN A 120 4.16 8.13 1.70
C GLN A 120 4.18 8.14 3.23
N VAL A 121 5.16 7.49 3.88
CA VAL A 121 5.32 7.52 5.34
C VAL A 121 5.65 8.91 5.86
N ARG A 122 6.52 9.65 5.17
CA ARG A 122 6.88 11.03 5.54
C ARG A 122 5.67 11.97 5.39
N GLU A 123 4.97 11.89 4.27
CA GLU A 123 3.77 12.68 4.00
C GLU A 123 2.68 12.41 5.04
N PHE A 124 2.44 11.14 5.37
CA PHE A 124 1.48 10.77 6.41
C PHE A 124 1.85 11.34 7.79
N LYS A 125 3.15 11.37 8.14
CA LYS A 125 3.60 11.97 9.40
C LYS A 125 3.40 13.48 9.42
N ALA A 126 3.75 14.17 8.34
CA ALA A 126 3.58 15.62 8.22
C ALA A 126 2.11 16.03 8.34
N GLN A 127 1.21 15.39 7.58
CA GLN A 127 -0.23 15.64 7.66
C GLN A 127 -0.80 15.43 9.07
N ARG A 128 -0.30 14.41 9.80
CA ARG A 128 -0.72 14.18 11.18
C ARG A 128 -0.24 15.24 12.16
N GLN A 129 0.96 15.79 11.96
CA GLN A 129 1.49 16.88 12.78
C GLN A 129 0.68 18.15 12.56
N GLU A 130 0.42 18.50 11.29
CA GLU A 130 -0.42 19.64 10.92
C GLU A 130 -1.83 19.54 11.53
N LEU A 131 -2.45 18.35 11.47
CA LEU A 131 -3.76 18.10 12.07
C LEU A 131 -3.73 18.28 13.60
N SER A 132 -2.68 17.80 14.29
CA SER A 132 -2.56 18.01 15.74
C SER A 132 -2.38 19.49 16.11
N GLU A 133 -1.54 20.21 15.37
CA GLU A 133 -1.28 21.64 15.61
C GLU A 133 -2.52 22.50 15.38
N GLN A 134 -3.29 22.19 14.32
CA GLN A 134 -4.57 22.87 14.05
C GLN A 134 -5.60 22.59 15.15
N GLN A 135 -5.66 21.37 15.67
CA GLN A 135 -6.60 20.99 16.71
C GLN A 135 -6.26 21.66 18.06
N GLU A 136 -4.97 21.79 18.38
CA GLU A 136 -4.49 22.57 19.54
C GLU A 136 -4.80 24.07 19.41
N CYS A 137 -4.60 24.66 18.23
CA CYS A 137 -4.92 26.07 17.95
C CYS A 137 -6.43 26.36 18.14
N VAL A 138 -7.29 25.49 17.61
CA VAL A 138 -8.75 25.64 17.74
C VAL A 138 -9.20 25.54 19.21
N MET A 139 -8.65 24.58 19.96
CA MET A 139 -8.96 24.42 21.38
C MET A 139 -8.41 25.57 22.24
N GLY A 140 -7.23 26.10 21.91
CA GLY A 140 -6.63 27.26 22.57
C GLY A 140 -7.45 28.55 22.38
N ASN A 141 -7.95 28.79 21.16
CA ASN A 141 -8.80 29.94 20.86
C ASN A 141 -10.20 29.83 21.50
N ALA A 142 -10.77 28.62 21.57
CA ALA A 142 -12.05 28.39 22.25
C ALA A 142 -11.96 28.69 23.76
N ALA A 143 -10.86 28.31 24.42
CA ALA A 143 -10.63 28.58 25.84
C ALA A 143 -10.46 30.07 26.16
N GLN A 144 -9.93 30.88 25.23
CA GLN A 144 -9.78 32.34 25.41
C GLN A 144 -11.07 33.13 25.18
N SER A 145 -12.07 32.53 24.52
CA SER A 145 -13.39 33.15 24.28
C SER A 145 -14.41 32.93 25.41
N ALA A 146 -14.04 32.16 26.43
CA ALA A 146 -14.89 31.81 27.58
C ALA A 146 -14.46 32.55 28.86
N GLU A 147 -14.32 33.87 28.84
CA GLU A 147 -14.31 34.65 30.08
C GLU A 147 -15.75 34.84 30.59
N PRO A 148 -16.02 34.64 31.90
CA PRO A 148 -17.37 34.75 32.42
C PRO A 148 -17.79 36.23 32.43
N MET A 149 -18.93 36.52 31.80
CA MET A 149 -19.66 37.77 31.96
C MET A 149 -20.28 37.82 33.38
N ALA A 150 -19.44 37.87 34.42
CA ALA A 150 -19.85 38.01 35.81
C ALA A 150 -19.56 39.44 36.27
N ALA A 151 -20.58 40.28 36.06
CA ALA A 151 -20.99 41.45 36.84
C ALA A 151 -19.90 42.30 37.52
N ARG A 152 -19.60 43.44 36.88
CA ARG A 152 -19.24 44.68 37.58
C ARG A 152 -20.49 45.20 38.31
N ALA A 153 -20.45 45.24 39.63
CA ALA A 153 -21.35 46.03 40.48
C ALA A 153 -20.51 46.64 41.62
#